data_AF-A0A7X8TF02-F1
#
_entry.id   AF-A0A7X8TF02-F1
#
_cell.length_a   1.000
_cell.length_b   1.000
_cell.length_c   1.000
_cell.angle_alpha   90.00
_cell.angle_beta   90.00
_cell.angle_gamma   90.00
#
_symmetry.space_group_name_H-M   'P 1'
#
loop_
_entity.id
_entity.type
_entity.pdbx_description
1 polymer ?
#
loop_
_entity_poly.entity_id
_entity_poly.type
_entity_poly.pdbx_seq_one_letter_code
_entity_poly.pdbx_strand_id
1 'polypeptide(L)' 'MVGNAAQAFDLLTTEWPTTSGTAFFRALQMCSGAGEGLFSPLQARLAFLEAVQEAHIATR' A
#
# COMPACT_ATOMS: atom_id res chain seq x y z
N MET A 1 10.63 -3.36 -7.80
CA MET A 1 9.43 -2.72 -8.38
C MET A 1 8.21 -3.41 -7.80
N VAL A 2 7.24 -2.65 -7.29
CA VAL A 2 5.95 -3.20 -6.82
C VAL A 2 5.01 -3.31 -8.01
N GLY A 3 4.72 -4.54 -8.44
CA GLY A 3 3.92 -4.83 -9.63
C GLY A 3 2.48 -5.26 -9.35
N ASN A 4 2.12 -5.57 -8.10
CA ASN A 4 0.78 -5.97 -7.70
C ASN A 4 0.49 -5.67 -6.22
N ALA A 5 -0.76 -5.87 -5.80
CA ALA A 5 -1.20 -5.60 -4.43
C ALA A 5 -0.51 -6.47 -3.37
N ALA A 6 -0.19 -7.73 -3.68
CA ALA A 6 0.50 -8.62 -2.74
C ALA A 6 1.92 -8.12 -2.44
N GLN A 7 2.68 -7.75 -3.48
CA GLN A 7 4.01 -7.14 -3.30
C GLN A 7 3.95 -5.79 -2.57
N ALA A 8 2.87 -5.02 -2.78
CA ALA A 8 2.65 -3.77 -2.06
C ALA A 8 2.42 -4.01 -0.57
N PHE A 9 1.59 -5.01 -0.23
CA PHE A 9 1.32 -5.43 1.14
C PHE A 9 2.57 -5.96 1.85
N ASP A 10 3.37 -6.78 1.16
CA ASP A 10 4.62 -7.31 1.69
C ASP A 10 5.57 -6.17 2.07
N LEU A 11 5.73 -5.18 1.19
CA LEU A 11 6.54 -4.00 1.46
C LEU A 11 5.99 -3.18 2.65
N LEU A 12 4.67 -2.96 2.70
CA LEU A 12 4.01 -2.26 3.81
C LEU A 12 4.24 -2.93 5.17
N THR A 13 4.43 -4.25 5.20
CA THR A 13 4.56 -5.01 6.46
C THR A 13 6.01 -5.31 6.86
N THR A 14 6.95 -5.23 5.93
CA THR A 14 8.35 -5.65 6.16
C THR A 14 9.35 -4.49 6.13
N GLU A 15 9.19 -3.57 5.19
CA GLU A 15 10.21 -2.55 4.85
C GLU A 15 9.70 -1.11 5.02
N TRP A 16 8.45 -0.95 5.48
CA TRP A 16 7.82 0.36 5.52
C TRP A 16 8.40 1.26 6.63
N PRO A 17 8.78 2.52 6.33
CA PRO A 17 9.52 3.36 7.27
C PRO A 17 8.65 4.02 8.36
N THR A 18 7.32 4.09 8.18
CA THR A 18 6.42 4.76 9.14
C THR A 18 5.07 4.06 9.25
N THR A 19 4.77 3.49 10.41
CA THR A 19 3.59 2.61 10.61
C THR A 19 2.43 3.28 11.35
N SER A 20 2.40 4.61 11.43
CA SER A 20 1.44 5.37 12.25
C SER A 20 0.45 6.23 11.46
N GLY A 21 0.50 6.15 10.13
CA GLY A 21 -0.27 7.04 9.25
C GLY A 21 -1.63 6.48 8.83
N THR A 22 -2.60 7.37 8.55
CA THR A 22 -3.94 6.96 8.10
C THR A 22 -3.87 6.34 6.72
N ALA A 23 -3.05 6.91 5.83
CA ALA A 23 -2.88 6.36 4.49
C ALA A 23 -2.14 5.01 4.55
N PHE A 24 -1.18 4.84 5.45
CA PHE A 24 -0.54 3.55 5.72
C PHE A 24 -1.55 2.44 6.08
N PHE A 25 -2.43 2.66 7.07
CA PHE A 25 -3.44 1.65 7.44
C PHE A 25 -4.43 1.37 6.33
N ARG A 26 -4.82 2.41 5.57
CA ARG A 26 -5.70 2.25 4.41
C ARG A 26 -5.03 1.41 3.32
N ALA A 27 -3.75 1.63 3.05
CA ALA A 27 -2.97 0.86 2.09
C ALA A 27 -2.84 -0.60 2.53
N LEU A 28 -2.59 -0.87 3.81
CA LEU A 28 -2.57 -2.23 4.37
C LEU A 28 -3.89 -2.97 4.09
N GLN A 29 -5.02 -2.36 4.45
CA GLN A 29 -6.34 -2.96 4.28
C GLN A 29 -6.67 -3.22 2.81
N MET A 30 -6.38 -2.25 1.93
CA MET A 30 -6.72 -2.40 0.52
C MET A 30 -5.80 -3.38 -0.21
N CYS A 31 -4.51 -3.40 0.13
CA CYS A 31 -3.56 -4.32 -0.49
C CYS A 31 -3.81 -5.77 -0.04
N SER A 32 -4.18 -6.01 1.22
CA SER A 32 -4.58 -7.34 1.68
C SER A 32 -5.90 -7.79 1.05
N GLY A 33 -6.93 -6.94 1.07
CA GLY A 33 -8.25 -7.27 0.54
C GLY A 33 -8.31 -7.42 -0.99
N ALA A 34 -7.34 -6.89 -1.73
CA ALA A 34 -7.28 -7.06 -3.17
C ALA A 34 -7.03 -8.51 -3.60
N GLY A 35 -6.27 -9.29 -2.82
CA GLY A 35 -6.07 -10.73 -3.07
C GLY A 35 -7.36 -11.54 -2.89
N GLU A 36 -8.27 -11.05 -2.06
CA GLU A 36 -9.58 -11.65 -1.77
C GLU A 36 -10.70 -11.12 -2.69
N GLY A 37 -10.38 -10.19 -3.60
CA GLY A 37 -11.38 -9.57 -4.49
C GLY A 37 -12.27 -8.52 -3.82
N LEU A 38 -11.96 -8.10 -2.58
CA LEU A 38 -12.70 -7.07 -1.85
C LEU A 38 -12.43 -5.67 -2.41
N PHE A 39 -11.26 -5.48 -3.02
CA PHE A 39 -10.86 -4.23 -3.68
C PHE A 39 -10.27 -4.51 -5.05
N SER A 40 -10.51 -3.59 -5.99
CA SER A 40 -9.88 -3.66 -7.31
C SER A 40 -8.37 -3.37 -7.21
N PRO A 41 -7.56 -3.89 -8.15
CA PRO A 41 -6.13 -3.57 -8.22
C PRO A 41 -5.84 -2.06 -8.28
N LEU A 42 -6.72 -1.30 -8.93
CA LEU A 42 -6.61 0.17 -9.01
C LEU A 42 -6.79 0.82 -7.64
N GLN A 43 -7.77 0.39 -6.84
CA GLN A 43 -7.99 0.91 -5.48
C GLN A 43 -6.79 0.64 -4.58
N ALA A 44 -6.26 -0.59 -4.59
CA ALA A 44 -5.05 -0.94 -3.84
C ALA A 44 -3.85 -0.09 -4.27
N ARG A 45 -3.68 0.13 -5.58
CA ARG A 45 -2.61 0.97 -6.11
C ARG A 45 -2.71 2.42 -5.65
N LEU A 46 -3.91 3.02 -5.70
CA LEU A 46 -4.12 4.40 -5.26
C LEU A 46 -3.85 4.56 -3.77
N ALA A 47 -4.37 3.67 -2.92
CA ALA A 47 -4.11 3.71 -1.49
C ALA A 47 -2.61 3.55 -1.16
N PHE A 48 -1.90 2.68 -1.88
CA PHE A 48 -0.45 2.54 -1.74
C PHE A 48 0.29 3.84 -2.08
N LEU A 49 -0.10 4.54 -3.15
CA LEU A 49 0.52 5.81 -3.53
C LEU A 49 0.24 6.92 -2.51
N GLU A 50 -0.94 6.96 -1.91
CA GLU A 50 -1.25 7.87 -0.80
C GLU A 50 -0.32 7.59 0.39
N ALA A 51 -0.10 6.32 0.75
CA ALA A 51 0.82 5.94 1.82
C ALA A 51 2.26 6.35 1.51
N VAL A 52 2.72 6.20 0.27
CA VAL A 52 4.04 6.68 -0.19
C VAL A 52 4.18 8.19 0.03
N GLN A 53 3.16 8.97 -0.33
CA GLN A 53 3.13 10.42 -0.13
C GLN A 53 3.16 10.79 1.35
N GLU A 54 2.37 10.12 2.18
CA GLU A 54 2.32 10.30 3.64
C GLU A 54 3.68 9.99 4.30
N ALA A 55 4.37 8.96 3.83
CA ALA A 55 5.69 8.58 4.31
C ALA A 55 6.84 9.44 3.71
N HIS A 56 6.51 10.44 2.88
CA HIS A 56 7.48 11.28 2.16
C HIS A 56 8.54 10.46 1.38
N ILE A 57 8.16 9.28 0.89
CA ILE A 57 9.03 8.42 0.08
C ILE A 57 9.05 8.97 -1.35
N ALA A 58 10.23 9.29 -1.86
CA ALA A 58 10.37 9.76 -3.23
C ALA A 58 10.06 8.64 -4.24
N THR A 59 9.01 8.82 -5.04
CA THR A 59 8.76 8.00 -6.23
C THR A 59 9.53 8.58 -7.41
N ARG A 60 10.52 7.83 -7.90
CA ARG A 60 11.29 8.17 -9.11
C ARG A 60 10.82 7.34 -10.30
#